data_AF-A0AAJ2Y3J4-F1
#
_entry.id   AF-A0AAJ2Y3J4-F1
#
_cell.length_a   1.000
_cell.length_b   1.000
_cell.length_c   1.000
_cell.angle_alpha   90.00
_cell.angle_beta   90.00
_cell.angle_gamma   90.00
#
_symmetry.space_group_name_H-M   'P 1'
#
loop_
_entity.id
_entity.type
_entity.pdbx_description
1 polymer ?
#
loop_
_entity_poly.entity_id
_entity_poly.type
_entity_poly.pdbx_seq_one_letter_code
_entity_poly.pdbx_strand_id
1 'polypeptide(L)'
;MAKKKFIPFWMVPAHWGLSGKAKEIAKAYYYNDDYEADMKVAELTYLTPYEVELAQLDIKKKYSVIGDLEYLITVLDVELKYSKITREQYNVKVLDAKLSTGSITEKEYDMEIIELMPDGDEKRLKAIEFAYRYEEITQSEYSKEIYTLRKEPWIDLDVVLDPETNEVEFVFDYNEYFWKKLKAEGHPGNDEEEIIDNFVRDLGRKLATDDFSDDYDTKLVSANEGLDKLPGLPEGFRSYR
;
A
#
# COMPACT_ATOMS: atom_id res chain seq x y z
N MET A 1 15.97 36.77 19.66
CA MET A 1 15.96 37.98 20.52
C MET A 1 16.85 39.01 19.85
N ALA A 2 16.40 40.25 19.61
CA ALA A 2 17.23 41.26 18.95
C ALA A 2 18.57 41.47 19.69
N LYS A 3 19.69 41.26 18.99
CA LYS A 3 21.04 41.47 19.54
C LYS A 3 21.15 42.96 19.90
N LYS A 4 21.27 43.28 21.20
CA LYS A 4 21.48 44.66 21.65
C LYS A 4 22.86 45.14 21.19
N LYS A 5 22.90 45.92 20.11
CA LYS A 5 24.13 46.50 19.57
C LYS A 5 24.31 47.92 20.10
N PHE A 6 25.50 48.22 20.60
CA PHE A 6 25.85 49.54 21.13
C PHE A 6 26.00 50.58 20.02
N ILE A 7 26.46 50.15 18.85
CA ILE A 7 26.62 51.00 17.67
C ILE A 7 25.35 50.85 16.82
N PRO A 8 24.68 51.94 16.42
CA PRO A 8 23.59 51.87 15.44
C PRO A 8 24.09 51.35 14.10
N PHE A 9 23.24 50.64 13.33
CA PHE A 9 23.63 50.08 12.03
C PHE A 9 24.35 51.13 11.20
N TRP A 10 23.74 52.31 10.95
CA TRP A 10 24.23 53.41 10.10
C TRP A 10 25.69 53.89 10.34
N MET A 11 26.27 53.60 11.51
CA MET A 11 27.64 53.95 11.87
C MET A 11 28.67 52.85 11.52
N VAL A 12 28.23 51.72 10.96
CA VAL A 12 29.10 50.58 10.63
C VAL A 12 29.64 50.74 9.20
N PRO A 13 30.96 50.92 9.00
CA PRO A 13 31.52 51.20 7.68
C PRO A 13 31.21 50.13 6.63
N ALA A 14 31.10 48.87 7.05
CA ALA A 14 30.85 47.71 6.17
C ALA A 14 29.55 47.82 5.36
N HIS A 15 28.58 48.66 5.75
CA HIS A 15 27.34 48.81 5.00
C HIS A 15 27.27 50.06 4.11
N TRP A 16 28.24 50.98 4.15
CA TRP A 16 28.10 52.30 3.50
C TRP A 16 27.96 52.22 1.98
N GLY A 17 28.45 51.13 1.38
CA GLY A 17 28.25 50.83 -0.05
C GLY A 17 27.01 50.00 -0.38
N LEU A 18 26.24 49.55 0.62
CA LEU A 18 25.06 48.71 0.38
C LEU A 18 23.81 49.55 0.11
N SER A 19 23.00 49.13 -0.86
CA SER A 19 21.71 49.74 -1.18
C SER A 19 20.65 48.67 -1.47
N GLY A 20 19.37 49.08 -1.48
CA GLY A 20 18.23 48.20 -1.76
C GLY A 20 18.19 46.96 -0.87
N LYS A 21 17.90 45.80 -1.46
CA LYS A 21 17.80 44.50 -0.76
C LYS A 21 19.07 44.14 0.00
N ALA A 22 20.25 44.40 -0.58
CA ALA A 22 21.53 44.06 0.05
C ALA A 22 21.73 44.80 1.39
N LYS A 23 21.26 46.06 1.49
CA LYS A 23 21.30 46.83 2.73
C LYS A 23 20.36 46.26 3.79
N GLU A 24 19.14 45.87 3.40
CA GLU A 24 18.16 45.30 4.33
C GLU A 24 18.57 43.91 4.83
N ILE A 25 19.16 43.07 3.97
CA ILE A 25 19.73 41.78 4.37
C ILE A 25 20.85 41.98 5.41
N ALA A 26 21.79 42.89 5.15
CA ALA A 26 22.86 43.19 6.09
C ALA A 26 22.32 43.72 7.43
N LYS A 27 21.27 44.54 7.38
CA LYS A 27 20.58 45.06 8.56
C LYS A 27 19.88 43.93 9.35
N ALA A 28 19.29 42.94 8.68
CA ALA A 28 18.69 41.78 9.33
C ALA A 28 19.73 41.00 10.16
N TYR A 29 20.88 40.65 9.60
CA TYR A 29 21.96 39.97 10.33
C TYR A 29 22.59 40.83 11.44
N TYR A 30 22.59 42.15 11.29
CA TYR A 30 23.14 43.05 12.31
C TYR A 30 22.35 43.01 13.63
N TYR A 31 21.02 43.03 13.52
CA TYR A 31 20.13 43.20 14.66
C TYR A 31 19.56 41.89 15.22
N ASN A 32 19.61 40.78 14.49
CA ASN A 32 18.96 39.52 14.90
C ASN A 32 20.00 38.41 15.12
N ASP A 33 19.58 37.35 15.81
CA ASP A 33 20.32 36.09 15.78
C ASP A 33 20.25 35.45 14.39
N ASP A 34 21.10 34.46 14.13
CA ASP A 34 21.32 33.97 12.77
C ASP A 34 20.06 33.29 12.23
N TYR A 35 19.31 32.59 13.10
CA TYR A 35 18.01 32.01 12.77
C TYR A 35 16.97 33.10 12.44
N GLU A 36 16.77 34.07 13.33
CA GLU A 36 15.81 35.18 13.11
C GLU A 36 16.19 36.04 11.90
N ALA A 37 17.49 36.18 11.61
CA ALA A 37 17.99 36.88 10.44
C ALA A 37 17.68 36.12 9.16
N ASP A 38 18.01 34.81 9.10
CA ASP A 38 17.71 33.95 7.94
C ASP A 38 16.21 33.98 7.61
N MET A 39 15.34 33.89 8.63
CA MET A 39 13.88 33.96 8.46
C MET A 39 13.41 35.27 7.81
N LYS A 40 13.97 36.41 8.23
CA LYS A 40 13.68 37.73 7.65
C LYS A 40 14.26 37.87 6.24
N VAL A 41 15.43 37.30 6.01
CA VAL A 41 16.10 37.34 4.70
C VAL A 41 15.31 36.53 3.66
N ALA A 42 14.64 35.45 4.05
CA ALA A 42 13.74 34.72 3.15
C ALA A 42 12.66 35.63 2.55
N GLU A 43 11.99 36.43 3.38
CA GLU A 43 10.95 37.39 2.94
C GLU A 43 11.48 38.47 2.00
N LEU A 44 12.74 38.88 2.17
CA LEU A 44 13.39 39.87 1.30
C LEU A 44 13.89 39.28 -0.02
N THR A 45 14.20 37.98 -0.02
CA THR A 45 14.86 37.30 -1.13
C THR A 45 13.85 36.86 -2.18
N TYR A 46 12.83 36.11 -1.76
CA TYR A 46 11.86 35.51 -2.67
C TYR A 46 10.73 36.47 -3.04
N LEU A 47 10.07 36.20 -4.16
CA LEU A 47 9.07 37.10 -4.73
C LEU A 47 7.64 36.65 -4.41
N THR A 48 7.43 35.34 -4.23
CA THR A 48 6.10 34.78 -3.98
C THR A 48 5.96 34.32 -2.53
N PRO A 49 4.76 34.43 -1.93
CA PRO A 49 4.50 33.86 -0.61
C PRO A 49 4.79 32.36 -0.51
N TYR A 50 4.55 31.61 -1.59
CA TYR A 50 4.86 30.19 -1.69
C TYR A 50 6.37 29.92 -1.49
N GLU A 51 7.23 30.62 -2.22
CA GLU A 51 8.69 30.47 -2.09
C GLU A 51 9.20 30.93 -0.73
N VAL A 52 8.62 31.99 -0.16
CA VAL A 52 8.97 32.47 1.18
C VAL A 52 8.66 31.40 2.23
N GLU A 53 7.47 30.79 2.19
CA GLU A 53 7.08 29.76 3.15
C GLU A 53 7.97 28.52 3.07
N LEU A 54 8.28 28.04 1.86
CA LEU A 54 9.21 26.92 1.67
C LEU A 54 10.61 27.24 2.20
N ALA A 55 11.16 28.40 1.87
CA ALA A 55 12.48 28.79 2.35
C ALA A 55 12.53 28.94 3.88
N GLN A 56 11.46 29.43 4.50
CA GLN A 56 11.33 29.49 5.95
C GLN A 56 11.28 28.08 6.58
N LEU A 57 10.65 27.09 5.93
CA LEU A 57 10.68 25.70 6.38
C LEU A 57 12.10 25.11 6.28
N ASP A 58 12.82 25.37 5.17
CA ASP A 58 14.21 24.95 5.00
C ASP A 58 15.12 25.53 6.10
N ILE A 59 14.92 26.81 6.45
CA ILE A 59 15.65 27.46 7.55
C ILE A 59 15.30 26.80 8.88
N LYS A 60 14.02 26.57 9.19
CA LYS A 60 13.63 25.85 10.42
C LYS A 60 14.30 24.47 10.49
N LYS A 61 14.37 23.75 9.38
CA LYS A 61 15.05 22.46 9.32
C LYS A 61 16.57 22.57 9.51
N LYS A 62 17.21 23.54 8.85
CA LYS A 62 18.66 23.85 8.99
C LYS A 62 19.06 24.12 10.44
N TYR A 63 18.21 24.82 11.20
CA TYR A 63 18.45 25.12 12.61
C TYR A 63 17.87 24.08 13.57
N SER A 64 17.45 22.91 13.06
CA SER A 64 16.86 21.81 13.84
C SER A 64 15.68 22.23 14.72
N VAL A 65 14.92 23.24 14.29
CA VAL A 65 13.71 23.72 14.97
C VAL A 65 12.56 22.74 14.78
N ILE A 66 12.55 22.03 13.65
CA ILE A 66 11.54 21.03 13.28
C ILE A 66 12.20 19.70 12.89
N GLY A 67 11.50 18.59 13.14
CA GLY A 67 11.93 17.23 12.78
C GLY A 67 11.83 16.95 11.27
N ASP A 68 12.38 15.82 10.82
CA ASP A 68 12.30 15.39 9.40
C ASP A 68 10.86 15.21 8.93
N LEU A 69 10.07 14.42 9.67
CA LEU A 69 8.67 14.17 9.32
C LEU A 69 7.83 15.46 9.29
N GLU A 70 7.98 16.29 10.32
CA GLU A 70 7.27 17.57 10.42
C GLU A 70 7.63 18.51 9.27
N TYR A 71 8.91 18.59 8.89
CA TYR A 71 9.35 19.34 7.71
C TYR A 71 8.69 18.82 6.44
N LEU A 72 8.72 17.51 6.17
CA LEU A 72 8.13 16.93 4.96
C LEU A 72 6.62 17.22 4.89
N ILE A 73 5.87 16.98 5.97
CA ILE A 73 4.42 17.22 6.00
C ILE A 73 4.11 18.71 5.81
N THR A 74 4.84 19.61 6.48
CA THR A 74 4.58 21.06 6.35
C THR A 74 4.91 21.60 4.96
N VAL A 75 5.91 21.04 4.27
CA VAL A 75 6.15 21.34 2.85
C VAL A 75 4.94 20.92 2.00
N LEU A 76 4.38 19.74 2.23
CA LEU A 76 3.18 19.27 1.53
C LEU A 76 1.95 20.12 1.84
N ASP A 77 1.80 20.60 3.07
CA ASP A 77 0.72 21.52 3.45
C ASP A 77 0.81 22.82 2.66
N VAL A 78 2.02 23.36 2.48
CA VAL A 78 2.26 24.54 1.65
C VAL A 78 1.96 24.23 0.17
N GLU A 79 2.40 23.08 -0.36
CA GLU A 79 2.07 22.66 -1.73
C GLU A 79 0.55 22.60 -1.95
N LEU A 80 -0.20 22.00 -1.03
CA LEU A 80 -1.66 21.92 -1.10
C LEU A 80 -2.33 23.29 -1.00
N LYS A 81 -1.89 24.13 -0.03
CA LYS A 81 -2.39 25.49 0.17
C LYS A 81 -2.29 26.36 -1.09
N TYR A 82 -1.20 26.22 -1.83
CA TYR A 82 -0.96 26.94 -3.08
C TYR A 82 -1.39 26.15 -4.33
N SER A 83 -2.20 25.10 -4.16
CA SER A 83 -2.77 24.28 -5.25
C SER A 83 -1.70 23.72 -6.21
N LYS A 84 -0.50 23.41 -5.69
CA LYS A 84 0.57 22.74 -6.44
C LYS A 84 0.32 21.24 -6.58
N ILE A 85 -0.46 20.67 -5.66
CA ILE A 85 -0.87 19.27 -5.64
C ILE A 85 -2.36 19.17 -5.33
N THR A 86 -2.99 18.07 -5.74
CA THR A 86 -4.37 17.74 -5.36
C THR A 86 -4.43 17.15 -3.95
N ARG A 87 -5.64 17.06 -3.39
CA ARG A 87 -5.83 16.42 -2.07
C ARG A 87 -5.48 14.93 -2.08
N GLU A 88 -5.77 14.24 -3.17
CA GLU A 88 -5.42 12.83 -3.36
C GLU A 88 -3.89 12.64 -3.38
N GLN A 89 -3.19 13.47 -4.16
CA GLN A 89 -1.72 13.47 -4.20
C GLN A 89 -1.10 13.80 -2.84
N TYR A 90 -1.68 14.75 -2.11
CA TYR A 90 -1.25 15.09 -0.76
C TYR A 90 -1.34 13.89 0.19
N ASN A 91 -2.46 13.17 0.20
CA ASN A 91 -2.65 12.04 1.11
C ASN A 91 -1.60 10.94 0.87
N VAL A 92 -1.32 10.60 -0.38
CA VAL A 92 -0.28 9.61 -0.73
C VAL A 92 1.11 10.10 -0.31
N LYS A 93 1.48 11.33 -0.66
CA LYS A 93 2.79 11.90 -0.29
C LYS A 93 3.01 11.99 1.23
N VAL A 94 1.95 12.18 2.02
CA VAL A 94 2.05 12.14 3.49
C VAL A 94 2.38 10.73 3.98
N LEU A 95 1.79 9.69 3.38
CA LEU A 95 2.14 8.31 3.69
C LEU A 95 3.59 8.00 3.29
N ASP A 96 4.05 8.47 2.12
CA ASP A 96 5.45 8.34 1.68
C ASP A 96 6.41 8.99 2.69
N ALA A 97 6.07 10.19 3.19
CA ALA A 97 6.85 10.90 4.18
C ALA A 97 6.93 10.10 5.49
N LYS A 98 5.80 9.58 5.98
CA LYS A 98 5.75 8.76 7.21
C LYS A 98 6.56 7.47 7.08
N LEU A 99 6.48 6.79 5.93
CA LEU A 99 7.24 5.57 5.69
C LEU A 99 8.74 5.87 5.60
N SER A 100 9.14 6.90 4.85
CA SER A 100 10.55 7.26 4.67
C SER A 100 11.24 7.72 5.96
N THR A 101 10.50 8.27 6.93
CA THR A 101 11.01 8.59 8.26
C THR A 101 10.87 7.45 9.28
N GLY A 102 10.38 6.29 8.86
CA GLY A 102 10.14 5.13 9.73
C GLY A 102 9.07 5.36 10.79
N SER A 103 8.16 6.29 10.55
CA SER A 103 7.05 6.63 11.47
C SER A 103 5.85 5.69 11.31
N ILE A 104 5.78 4.98 10.20
CA ILE A 104 4.88 3.85 9.96
C ILE A 104 5.69 2.70 9.35
N THR A 105 5.18 1.49 9.55
CA THR A 105 5.68 0.27 8.92
C THR A 105 5.18 0.13 7.48
N GLU A 106 5.81 -0.76 6.70
CA GLU A 106 5.36 -1.10 5.35
C GLU A 106 3.93 -1.66 5.37
N LYS A 107 3.58 -2.48 6.37
CA LYS A 107 2.22 -3.00 6.55
C LYS A 107 1.19 -1.91 6.77
N GLU A 108 1.49 -0.94 7.65
CA GLU A 108 0.60 0.20 7.88
C GLU A 108 0.48 1.08 6.62
N TYR A 109 1.57 1.29 5.89
CA TYR A 109 1.55 2.01 4.63
C TYR A 109 0.65 1.35 3.58
N ASP A 110 0.84 0.04 3.34
CA ASP A 110 0.06 -0.71 2.34
C ASP A 110 -1.44 -0.68 2.67
N MET A 111 -1.80 -0.82 3.95
CA MET A 111 -3.19 -0.74 4.42
C MET A 111 -3.81 0.65 4.17
N GLU A 112 -3.11 1.71 4.55
CA GLU A 112 -3.61 3.09 4.37
C GLU A 112 -3.74 3.47 2.89
N ILE A 113 -2.85 2.98 2.03
CA ILE A 113 -2.98 3.16 0.58
C ILE A 113 -4.27 2.53 0.05
N ILE A 114 -4.61 1.32 0.52
CA ILE A 114 -5.85 0.64 0.12
C ILE A 114 -7.08 1.43 0.59
N GLU A 115 -7.04 1.99 1.79
CA GLU A 115 -8.15 2.82 2.30
C GLU A 115 -8.39 4.09 1.48
N LEU A 116 -7.32 4.68 0.92
CA LEU A 116 -7.43 5.83 0.02
C LEU A 116 -7.99 5.47 -1.36
N MET A 117 -8.03 4.20 -1.73
CA MET A 117 -8.59 3.79 -3.02
C MET A 117 -10.11 3.97 -3.06
N PRO A 118 -10.70 4.27 -4.23
CA PRO A 118 -12.14 4.28 -4.39
C PRO A 118 -12.71 2.87 -4.21
N ASP A 119 -13.94 2.79 -3.69
CA ASP A 119 -14.63 1.51 -3.54
C ASP A 119 -14.88 0.84 -4.90
N GLY A 120 -14.61 -0.46 -4.98
CA GLY A 120 -14.77 -1.26 -6.18
C GLY A 120 -13.91 -2.52 -6.17
N ASP A 121 -13.95 -3.25 -7.28
CA ASP A 121 -13.25 -4.52 -7.42
C ASP A 121 -11.72 -4.36 -7.30
N GLU A 122 -11.17 -3.21 -7.70
CA GLU A 122 -9.73 -2.93 -7.58
C GLU A 122 -9.29 -2.79 -6.11
N LYS A 123 -10.03 -2.03 -5.29
CA LYS A 123 -9.77 -1.92 -3.85
C LYS A 123 -9.91 -3.29 -3.17
N ARG A 124 -10.94 -4.06 -3.53
CA ARG A 124 -11.13 -5.43 -3.02
C ARG A 124 -9.98 -6.36 -3.40
N LEU A 125 -9.52 -6.31 -4.65
CA LEU A 125 -8.36 -7.09 -5.10
C LEU A 125 -7.11 -6.74 -4.27
N LYS A 126 -6.83 -5.44 -4.08
CA LYS A 126 -5.69 -5.01 -3.28
C LYS A 126 -5.78 -5.41 -1.82
N ALA A 127 -6.98 -5.38 -1.22
CA ALA A 127 -7.21 -5.88 0.13
C ALA A 127 -6.94 -7.40 0.25
N ILE A 128 -7.35 -8.19 -0.74
CA ILE A 128 -7.08 -9.64 -0.80
C ILE A 128 -5.56 -9.90 -0.95
N GLU A 129 -4.89 -9.18 -1.85
CA GLU A 129 -3.43 -9.25 -2.03
C GLU A 129 -2.67 -8.87 -0.76
N PHE A 130 -3.13 -7.84 -0.04
CA PHE A 130 -2.58 -7.40 1.24
C PHE A 130 -2.70 -8.49 2.31
N ALA A 131 -3.91 -9.04 2.48
CA ALA A 131 -4.16 -10.08 3.48
C ALA A 131 -3.26 -11.31 3.22
N TYR A 132 -3.07 -11.68 1.95
CA TYR A 132 -2.18 -12.78 1.59
C TYR A 132 -0.69 -12.43 1.82
N ARG A 133 -0.25 -11.24 1.40
CA ARG A 133 1.14 -10.77 1.57
C ARG A 133 1.57 -10.78 3.05
N TYR A 134 0.67 -10.42 3.95
CA TYR A 134 0.92 -10.36 5.39
C TYR A 134 0.44 -11.59 6.16
N GLU A 135 0.20 -12.71 5.44
CA GLU A 135 -0.14 -14.01 6.01
C GLU A 135 -1.40 -13.99 6.91
N GLU A 136 -2.34 -13.08 6.64
CA GLU A 136 -3.65 -13.03 7.31
C GLU A 136 -4.64 -14.03 6.72
N ILE A 137 -4.40 -14.46 5.48
CA ILE A 137 -5.14 -15.53 4.80
C ILE A 137 -4.16 -16.53 4.17
N THR A 138 -4.62 -17.76 4.05
CA THR A 138 -3.93 -18.85 3.38
C THR A 138 -3.95 -18.70 1.85
N GLN A 139 -3.15 -19.49 1.15
CA GLN A 139 -3.17 -19.55 -0.31
C GLN A 139 -4.52 -20.03 -0.86
N SER A 140 -5.18 -20.98 -0.17
CA SER A 140 -6.49 -21.51 -0.57
C SER A 140 -7.56 -20.41 -0.46
N GLU A 141 -7.61 -19.70 0.66
CA GLU A 141 -8.51 -18.55 0.87
C GLU A 141 -8.25 -17.42 -0.13
N TYR A 142 -6.97 -17.09 -0.39
CA TYR A 142 -6.61 -16.12 -1.43
C TYR A 142 -7.14 -16.54 -2.81
N SER A 143 -6.91 -17.79 -3.21
CA SER A 143 -7.38 -18.34 -4.48
C SER A 143 -8.91 -18.23 -4.57
N LYS A 144 -9.62 -18.70 -3.55
CA LYS A 144 -11.09 -18.62 -3.46
C LYS A 144 -11.61 -17.21 -3.65
N GLU A 145 -11.04 -16.22 -2.97
CA GLU A 145 -11.45 -14.82 -3.08
C GLU A 145 -11.21 -14.24 -4.48
N ILE A 146 -10.08 -14.55 -5.13
CA ILE A 146 -9.78 -14.11 -6.50
C ILE A 146 -10.80 -14.67 -7.51
N TYR A 147 -11.12 -15.96 -7.44
CA TYR A 147 -12.12 -16.56 -8.34
C TYR A 147 -13.53 -16.02 -8.05
N THR A 148 -13.85 -15.79 -6.78
CA THR A 148 -15.12 -15.18 -6.37
C THR A 148 -15.25 -13.76 -6.92
N LEU A 149 -14.19 -12.96 -6.87
CA LEU A 149 -14.15 -11.63 -7.47
C LEU A 149 -14.40 -11.67 -8.99
N ARG A 150 -13.86 -12.68 -9.67
CA ARG A 150 -14.05 -12.91 -11.12
C ARG A 150 -15.38 -13.55 -11.48
N LYS A 151 -16.17 -13.95 -10.49
CA LYS A 151 -17.44 -14.70 -10.66
C LYS A 151 -17.23 -16.04 -11.35
N GLU A 152 -16.10 -16.67 -11.09
CA GLU A 152 -15.72 -17.96 -11.64
C GLU A 152 -15.91 -19.05 -10.58
N PRO A 153 -16.38 -20.26 -10.96
CA PRO A 153 -16.50 -21.37 -10.03
C PRO A 153 -15.12 -21.80 -9.53
N TRP A 154 -15.00 -22.02 -8.23
CA TRP A 154 -13.78 -22.48 -7.59
C TRP A 154 -14.07 -23.58 -6.57
N ILE A 155 -13.17 -24.56 -6.52
CA ILE A 155 -13.14 -25.64 -5.52
C ILE A 155 -11.70 -25.88 -5.10
N ASP A 156 -11.55 -26.37 -3.88
CA ASP A 156 -10.31 -26.93 -3.36
C ASP A 156 -10.60 -28.19 -2.56
N LEU A 157 -9.71 -29.16 -2.67
CA LEU A 157 -9.80 -30.44 -1.99
C LEU A 157 -8.47 -30.70 -1.32
N ASP A 158 -8.44 -30.57 0.00
CA ASP A 158 -7.27 -30.86 0.82
C ASP A 158 -7.46 -32.18 1.57
N VAL A 159 -6.34 -32.83 1.89
CA VAL A 159 -6.30 -34.11 2.58
C VAL A 159 -5.44 -33.96 3.83
N VAL A 160 -6.09 -33.93 4.99
CA VAL A 160 -5.43 -33.76 6.28
C VAL A 160 -5.34 -35.12 6.96
N LEU A 161 -4.12 -35.54 7.29
CA LEU A 161 -3.88 -36.73 8.11
C LEU A 161 -3.79 -36.31 9.57
N ASP A 162 -4.67 -36.87 10.40
CA ASP A 162 -4.53 -36.74 11.85
C ASP A 162 -3.39 -37.67 12.34
N PRO A 163 -2.29 -37.12 12.88
CA PRO A 163 -1.14 -37.92 13.32
C PRO A 163 -1.42 -38.77 14.56
N GLU A 164 -2.47 -38.48 15.33
CA GLU A 164 -2.82 -39.22 16.54
C GLU A 164 -3.74 -40.41 16.24
N THR A 165 -4.75 -40.21 15.40
CA THR A 165 -5.73 -41.24 15.04
C THR A 165 -5.37 -42.01 13.77
N ASN A 166 -4.45 -41.47 12.96
CA ASN A 166 -4.11 -41.96 11.62
C ASN A 166 -5.32 -42.00 10.68
N GLU A 167 -6.32 -41.15 10.96
CA GLU A 167 -7.50 -40.93 10.11
C GLU A 167 -7.20 -39.87 9.05
N VAL A 168 -7.75 -40.08 7.87
CA VAL A 168 -7.62 -39.15 6.74
C VAL A 168 -8.92 -38.37 6.60
N GLU A 169 -8.83 -37.05 6.79
CA GLU A 169 -9.93 -36.12 6.59
C GLU A 169 -9.80 -35.43 5.23
N PHE A 170 -10.89 -35.42 4.47
CA PHE A 170 -10.99 -34.67 3.23
C PHE A 170 -11.68 -33.34 3.52
N VAL A 171 -10.98 -32.24 3.29
CA VAL A 171 -11.51 -30.88 3.42
C VAL A 171 -11.90 -30.40 2.04
N PHE A 172 -13.20 -30.24 1.80
CA PHE A 172 -13.73 -29.71 0.55
C PHE A 172 -14.21 -28.28 0.76
N ASP A 173 -13.56 -27.33 0.09
CA ASP A 173 -13.99 -25.94 0.06
C ASP A 173 -14.40 -25.52 -1.36
N TYR A 174 -15.31 -24.57 -1.44
CA TYR A 174 -15.86 -24.07 -2.69
C TYR A 174 -16.34 -22.63 -2.55
N ASN A 175 -16.56 -21.95 -3.68
CA ASN A 175 -17.20 -20.64 -3.71
C ASN A 175 -18.65 -20.68 -4.21
N GLU A 176 -19.37 -19.57 -4.05
CA GLU A 176 -20.78 -19.48 -4.42
C GLU A 176 -21.05 -19.73 -5.92
N TYR A 177 -20.06 -19.49 -6.78
CA TYR A 177 -20.21 -19.67 -8.23
C TYR A 177 -20.11 -21.14 -8.63
N PHE A 178 -19.44 -21.97 -7.83
CA PHE A 178 -19.35 -23.41 -8.07
C PHE A 178 -20.71 -24.10 -7.94
N TRP A 179 -21.40 -23.97 -6.80
CA TRP A 179 -22.70 -24.63 -6.63
C TRP A 179 -23.76 -24.06 -7.58
N LYS A 180 -23.70 -22.76 -7.90
CA LYS A 180 -24.58 -22.14 -8.91
C LYS A 180 -24.37 -22.75 -10.29
N LYS A 181 -23.11 -23.05 -10.66
CA LYS A 181 -22.79 -23.77 -11.90
C LYS A 181 -23.37 -25.19 -11.87
N LEU A 182 -23.17 -25.95 -10.79
CA LEU A 182 -23.74 -27.30 -10.67
C LEU A 182 -25.27 -27.29 -10.79
N LYS A 183 -25.94 -26.31 -10.16
CA LYS A 183 -27.38 -26.12 -10.28
C LYS A 183 -27.81 -25.83 -11.72
N ALA A 184 -27.07 -24.98 -12.44
CA ALA A 184 -27.34 -24.66 -13.83
C ALA A 184 -27.13 -25.86 -14.77
N GLU A 185 -26.20 -26.75 -14.43
CA GLU A 185 -25.92 -28.01 -15.15
C GLU A 185 -26.92 -29.13 -14.82
N GLY A 186 -27.85 -28.90 -13.88
CA GLY A 186 -28.90 -29.84 -13.53
C GLY A 186 -28.48 -30.92 -12.53
N HIS A 187 -27.44 -30.65 -11.72
CA HIS A 187 -27.07 -31.55 -10.63
C HIS A 187 -28.23 -31.73 -9.63
N PRO A 188 -28.44 -32.95 -9.12
CA PRO A 188 -29.58 -33.26 -8.24
C PRO A 188 -29.45 -32.55 -6.89
N GLY A 189 -30.54 -31.91 -6.47
CA GLY A 189 -30.67 -31.24 -5.17
C GLY A 189 -31.60 -30.02 -5.27
N ASN A 190 -32.23 -29.64 -4.16
CA ASN A 190 -33.17 -28.52 -4.10
C ASN A 190 -32.50 -27.21 -3.67
N ASP A 191 -31.46 -27.29 -2.85
CA ASP A 191 -30.70 -26.18 -2.31
C ASP A 191 -29.18 -26.39 -2.45
N GLU A 192 -28.40 -25.40 -2.02
CA GLU A 192 -26.92 -25.39 -2.11
C GLU A 192 -26.31 -26.59 -1.38
N GLU A 193 -26.72 -26.84 -0.14
CA GLU A 193 -26.20 -27.92 0.69
C GLU A 193 -26.46 -29.29 0.04
N GLU A 194 -27.70 -29.54 -0.41
CA GLU A 194 -28.06 -30.82 -1.03
C GLU A 194 -27.29 -31.07 -2.35
N ILE A 195 -27.09 -30.01 -3.15
CA ILE A 195 -26.34 -30.10 -4.41
C ILE A 195 -24.87 -30.45 -4.15
N ILE A 196 -24.25 -29.80 -3.18
CA ILE A 196 -22.85 -30.05 -2.82
C ILE A 196 -22.67 -31.43 -2.19
N ASP A 197 -23.54 -31.83 -1.26
CA ASP A 197 -23.50 -33.16 -0.65
C ASP A 197 -23.60 -34.27 -1.70
N ASN A 198 -24.52 -34.12 -2.65
CA ASN A 198 -24.67 -35.07 -3.75
C ASN A 198 -23.43 -35.09 -4.66
N PHE A 199 -22.83 -33.94 -4.93
CA PHE A 199 -21.59 -33.83 -5.70
C PHE A 199 -20.40 -34.51 -4.99
N VAL A 200 -20.18 -34.23 -3.71
CA VAL A 200 -19.07 -34.81 -2.92
C VAL A 200 -19.24 -36.32 -2.80
N ARG A 201 -20.48 -36.82 -2.59
CA ARG A 201 -20.76 -38.26 -2.59
C ARG A 201 -20.48 -38.93 -3.92
N ASP A 202 -20.83 -38.29 -5.03
CA ASP A 202 -20.55 -38.80 -6.38
C ASP A 202 -19.04 -38.81 -6.67
N LEU A 203 -18.33 -37.75 -6.28
CA LEU A 203 -16.87 -37.67 -6.38
C LEU A 203 -16.18 -38.77 -5.56
N GLY A 204 -16.57 -38.94 -4.29
CA GLY A 204 -16.02 -39.99 -3.43
C GLY A 204 -16.30 -41.40 -3.96
N ARG A 205 -17.48 -41.65 -4.53
CA ARG A 205 -17.77 -42.92 -5.22
C ARG A 205 -16.86 -43.13 -6.42
N LYS A 206 -16.70 -42.14 -7.31
CA LYS A 206 -15.82 -42.25 -8.47
C LYS A 206 -14.38 -42.58 -8.08
N LEU A 207 -13.84 -41.86 -7.10
CA LEU A 207 -12.50 -42.10 -6.56
C LEU A 207 -12.33 -43.50 -5.93
N ALA A 208 -13.40 -44.05 -5.33
CA ALA A 208 -13.38 -45.38 -4.72
C ALA A 208 -13.65 -46.53 -5.71
N THR A 209 -14.29 -46.25 -6.85
CA THR A 209 -14.69 -47.27 -7.84
C THR A 209 -13.74 -47.35 -9.03
N ASP A 210 -12.90 -46.32 -9.24
CA ASP A 210 -11.72 -46.42 -10.09
C ASP A 210 -10.71 -47.34 -9.40
N ASP A 211 -10.85 -48.66 -9.60
CA ASP A 211 -9.70 -49.54 -9.63
C ASP A 211 -8.66 -48.84 -10.51
N PHE A 212 -7.43 -48.65 -10.01
CA PHE A 212 -6.27 -48.25 -10.81
C PHE A 212 -5.97 -49.35 -11.85
N SER A 213 -6.90 -49.62 -12.77
CA SER A 213 -6.71 -50.52 -13.89
C SER A 213 -5.88 -49.76 -14.91
N ASP A 214 -4.61 -50.10 -14.95
CA ASP A 214 -3.67 -49.94 -16.05
C ASP A 214 -4.26 -49.28 -17.31
N ASP A 215 -3.80 -48.07 -17.63
CA ASP A 215 -3.79 -47.40 -18.96
C ASP A 215 -4.38 -45.97 -19.03
N TYR A 216 -3.87 -45.03 -18.24
CA TYR A 216 -3.91 -43.60 -18.59
C TYR A 216 -2.61 -42.89 -18.24
N ASP A 217 -1.55 -43.26 -18.96
CA ASP A 217 -0.51 -42.31 -19.32
C ASP A 217 -1.15 -41.24 -20.24
N THR A 218 -0.74 -39.97 -20.09
CA THR A 218 -1.16 -38.80 -20.89
C THR A 218 -2.65 -38.38 -20.87
N LYS A 219 -3.08 -37.63 -19.84
CA LYS A 219 -4.05 -36.50 -19.99
C LYS A 219 -4.35 -35.68 -18.73
N LEU A 220 -3.94 -36.12 -17.54
CA LEU A 220 -4.13 -35.32 -16.32
C LEU A 220 -3.10 -34.18 -16.16
N VAL A 221 -2.06 -34.15 -17.01
CA VAL A 221 -1.06 -33.07 -17.03
C VAL A 221 -1.59 -31.80 -17.71
N SER A 222 -2.60 -31.88 -18.59
CA SER A 222 -3.03 -30.73 -19.39
C SER A 222 -4.02 -29.78 -18.72
N ALA A 223 -4.46 -30.05 -17.49
CA ALA A 223 -5.35 -29.15 -16.74
C ALA A 223 -4.58 -28.12 -15.89
N ASN A 224 -3.36 -28.43 -15.47
CA ASN A 224 -2.49 -27.49 -14.74
C ASN A 224 -1.59 -26.63 -15.64
N GLU A 225 -1.41 -26.99 -16.92
CA GLU A 225 -0.58 -26.22 -17.87
C GLU A 225 -1.13 -24.82 -18.22
N GLY A 226 -2.34 -24.48 -17.75
CA GLY A 226 -2.94 -23.15 -17.90
C GLY A 226 -2.67 -22.17 -16.74
N LEU A 227 -2.26 -22.68 -15.56
CA LEU A 227 -2.05 -21.86 -14.36
C LEU A 227 -0.68 -21.16 -14.35
N ASP A 228 0.33 -21.75 -15.00
CA ASP A 228 1.69 -21.18 -15.13
C ASP A 228 1.77 -19.98 -16.09
N LYS A 229 0.66 -19.62 -16.76
CA LYS A 229 0.60 -18.53 -17.76
C LYS A 229 -0.31 -17.37 -17.36
N LEU A 230 -0.62 -17.22 -16.08
CA LEU A 230 -1.23 -15.99 -15.58
C LEU A 230 -0.17 -14.87 -15.57
N PRO A 231 -0.33 -13.79 -16.36
CA PRO A 231 0.60 -12.67 -16.32
C PRO A 231 0.45 -11.97 -14.97
N GLY A 232 1.51 -12.00 -14.14
CA GLY A 232 1.54 -11.24 -12.88
C GLY A 232 2.14 -11.94 -11.66
N LEU A 233 2.62 -13.19 -11.76
CA LEU A 233 3.34 -13.81 -10.65
C LEU A 233 4.65 -13.03 -10.37
N PRO A 234 4.87 -12.55 -9.13
CA PRO A 234 6.13 -11.89 -8.77
C PRO A 234 7.32 -12.85 -8.98
N GLU A 235 8.45 -12.33 -9.49
CA GLU A 235 9.68 -13.12 -9.64
C GLU A 235 10.11 -13.73 -8.29
N GLY A 236 10.01 -15.06 -8.18
CA GLY A 236 10.30 -15.78 -6.93
C GLY A 236 9.47 -17.06 -6.71
N PHE A 237 8.43 -17.28 -7.51
CA PHE A 237 7.57 -18.46 -7.42
C PHE A 237 8.37 -19.77 -7.59
N ARG A 238 8.41 -20.61 -6.54
CA ARG A 238 8.85 -22.00 -6.63
C ARG A 238 7.67 -22.88 -6.25
N SER A 239 7.14 -23.61 -7.23
CA SER A 239 6.24 -24.72 -6.97
C SER A 239 7.04 -25.81 -6.24
N TYR A 240 6.69 -26.14 -5.00
CA TYR A 240 7.16 -27.37 -4.39
C TYR A 240 6.27 -28.51 -4.89
N ARG A 241 6.92 -29.50 -5.52
CA ARG A 241 6.35 -30.80 -5.88
C ARG A 241 6.19 -31.67 -4.65
#